data_AF-A0A1H5PKB1-F1
#
_entry.id   AF-A0A1H5PKB1-F1
#
_cell.length_a   1.000
_cell.length_b   1.000
_cell.length_c   1.000
_cell.angle_alpha   90.00
_cell.angle_beta   90.00
_cell.angle_gamma   90.00
#
_symmetry.space_group_name_H-M   'P 1'
#
loop_
_entity.id
_entity.type
_entity.pdbx_description
1 polymer ?
#
loop_
_entity_poly.entity_id
_entity_poly.type
_entity_poly.pdbx_seq_one_letter_code
_entity_poly.pdbx_strand_id
1 'polypeptide(L)' 'MNDDETLIELRSAGDVLTIEEAARYLRIGRTTMYALVMGGDIRSIKIGYLRRVPLECLREYVADQLSRAEAAGQVA' A
#
# COMPACT_ATOMS: atom_id res chain seq x y z
N MET A 1 12.43 -16.88 -2.22
CA MET A 1 11.87 -18.11 -1.61
C MET A 1 11.51 -17.88 -0.15
N ASN A 2 10.46 -17.10 0.05
CA ASN A 2 9.23 -17.70 0.57
C ASN A 2 8.13 -17.13 -0.33
N ASP A 3 8.20 -17.59 -1.58
CA ASP A 3 7.15 -17.48 -2.56
C ASP A 3 6.28 -18.72 -2.28
N ASP A 4 4.97 -18.54 -2.15
CA ASP A 4 3.99 -19.62 -1.90
C ASP A 4 3.96 -20.18 -0.46
N GLU A 5 3.22 -19.52 0.44
CA GLU A 5 2.31 -20.25 1.35
C GLU A 5 1.20 -19.33 1.88
N THR A 6 0.10 -19.33 1.13
CA THR A 6 -1.29 -19.50 1.61
C THR A 6 -1.88 -18.34 2.44
N LEU A 7 -2.48 -17.36 1.78
CA LEU A 7 -3.93 -17.29 1.50
C LEU A 7 -4.80 -17.02 2.75
N ILE A 8 -4.91 -15.73 3.06
CA ILE A 8 -6.13 -15.00 3.43
C ILE A 8 -7.32 -15.90 3.84
N GLU A 9 -7.45 -16.18 5.14
CA GLU A 9 -8.75 -16.43 5.76
C GLU A 9 -9.26 -15.13 6.40
N LEU A 10 -10.01 -14.38 5.57
CA LEU A 10 -10.79 -13.20 5.94
C LEU A 10 -11.86 -13.56 6.96
N ARG A 11 -11.63 -13.23 8.23
CA ARG A 11 -12.69 -12.85 9.17
C ARG A 11 -12.25 -11.67 10.04
N SER A 12 -12.52 -10.47 9.53
CA SER A 12 -12.68 -9.25 10.32
C SER A 12 -11.48 -8.80 11.17
N ALA A 13 -10.37 -8.38 10.55
CA ALA A 13 -9.51 -7.26 10.97
C ALA A 13 -8.16 -7.26 10.22
N GLY A 14 -7.90 -6.25 9.39
CA GLY A 14 -6.55 -5.73 9.12
C GLY A 14 -5.60 -6.59 8.28
N ASP A 15 -5.77 -6.58 6.95
CA ASP A 15 -4.72 -7.02 6.02
C ASP A 15 -3.56 -6.01 6.06
N VAL A 16 -2.55 -6.29 6.88
CA VAL A 16 -1.35 -5.46 7.05
C VAL A 16 -0.20 -6.01 6.21
N LEU A 17 0.11 -5.30 5.12
CA LEU A 17 1.19 -5.64 4.20
C LEU A 17 2.54 -5.13 4.70
N THR A 18 3.63 -5.72 4.22
CA THR A 18 4.96 -5.10 4.36
C THR A 18 5.14 -4.01 3.30
N ILE A 19 6.18 -3.18 3.43
CA ILE A 19 6.52 -2.19 2.40
C ILE A 19 6.77 -2.87 1.04
N GLU A 20 7.42 -4.04 1.03
CA GLU A 20 7.70 -4.76 -0.21
C GLU A 20 6.44 -5.35 -0.84
N GLU A 21 5.54 -5.91 -0.04
CA GLU A 21 4.26 -6.43 -0.52
C GLU A 21 3.36 -5.30 -1.03
N ALA A 22 3.35 -4.15 -0.35
CA ALA A 22 2.64 -2.97 -0.82
C ALA A 22 3.21 -2.42 -2.13
N ALA A 23 4.54 -2.43 -2.31
CA ALA A 23 5.18 -2.06 -3.57
C ALA A 23 4.77 -2.99 -4.71
N ARG A 24 4.74 -4.31 -4.46
CA ARG A 24 4.27 -5.32 -5.40
C ARG A 24 2.80 -5.15 -5.74
N TYR A 25 1.96 -4.87 -4.74
CA TYR A 25 0.54 -4.61 -4.91
C TYR A 25 0.26 -3.44 -5.84
N LEU A 26 1.00 -2.33 -5.67
CA LEU A 26 0.91 -1.15 -6.54
C LEU A 26 1.72 -1.28 -7.85
N ARG A 27 2.47 -2.37 -8.04
CA ARG A 27 3.44 -2.58 -9.13
C ARG A 27 4.42 -1.42 -9.32
N ILE A 28 4.90 -0.86 -8.20
CA ILE A 28 5.91 0.21 -8.19
C ILE A 28 7.26 -0.30 -7.67
N GLY A 29 8.33 0.41 -8.02
CA GLY A 29 9.65 0.12 -7.47
C GLY A 29 9.70 0.31 -5.95
N ARG A 30 10.48 -0.52 -5.26
CA ARG A 30 10.68 -0.44 -3.80
C ARG A 30 11.06 0.98 -3.36
N THR A 31 11.94 1.65 -4.10
CA THR A 31 12.37 3.02 -3.83
C THR A 31 11.19 4.00 -3.83
N THR A 32 10.28 3.89 -4.80
CA THR A 32 9.07 4.72 -4.87
C THR A 32 8.16 4.45 -3.69
N MET A 33 7.96 3.17 -3.33
CA MET A 33 7.16 2.82 -2.15
C MET A 33 7.76 3.39 -0.86
N TYR A 34 9.09 3.29 -0.68
CA TYR A 34 9.77 3.89 0.46
C TYR A 34 9.61 5.42 0.47
N ALA A 35 9.70 6.08 -0.68
CA ALA A 35 9.48 7.52 -0.79
C ALA A 35 8.05 7.92 -0.37
N LEU A 36 7.03 7.18 -0.79
CA LEU A 36 5.63 7.45 -0.41
C LEU A 36 5.37 7.20 1.09
N VAL A 37 5.99 6.17 1.65
CA VAL A 37 5.85 5.83 3.08
C VAL A 37 6.64 6.80 3.98
N MET A 38 7.80 7.27 3.52
CA MET A 38 8.60 8.29 4.24
C MET A 38 8.06 9.70 4.03
N GLY A 39 7.49 9.99 2.86
CA GLY A 39 6.82 11.25 2.52
C GLY A 39 5.50 11.43 3.27
N GLY A 40 4.91 10.34 3.78
CA GLY A 40 3.66 10.37 4.51
C GLY A 40 2.42 10.27 3.63
N ASP A 41 2.59 10.07 2.33
CA ASP A 41 1.51 9.84 1.37
C ASP A 41 0.77 8.53 1.66
N ILE A 42 1.51 7.49 2.05
CA ILE A 42 0.94 6.20 2.45
C ILE A 42 1.09 6.03 3.95
N ARG A 43 -0.06 6.03 4.64
CA ARG A 43 -0.13 5.76 6.08
C ARG A 43 0.40 4.36 6.37
N SER A 44 1.23 4.26 7.39
CA SER A 44 1.84 3.01 7.82
C SER A 44 1.89 2.95 9.34
N ILE A 45 1.74 1.75 9.87
CA ILE A 45 1.76 1.46 11.29
C ILE A 45 3.09 0.80 11.65
N LYS A 46 3.67 1.21 12.77
CA LYS A 46 4.88 0.57 13.32
C LYS A 46 4.43 -0.51 14.30
N ILE A 47 4.75 -1.76 14.00
CA ILE A 47 4.51 -2.92 14.86
C ILE A 47 5.88 -3.41 15.35
N GLY A 48 6.23 -3.03 16.58
CA GLY A 48 7.56 -3.27 17.14
C GLY A 48 8.64 -2.54 16.35
N TYR A 49 9.57 -3.29 15.74
CA TYR A 49 10.62 -2.75 14.87
C TYR A 49 10.23 -2.71 13.39
N LEU A 50 9.12 -3.36 13.01
CA LEU A 50 8.70 -3.51 11.62
C LEU A 50 7.65 -2.47 11.28
N ARG A 51 7.72 -1.91 10.07
CA ARG A 51 6.69 -1.02 9.53
C ARG A 51 5.77 -1.83 8.63
N ARG A 52 4.47 -1.73 8.86
CA ARG A 52 3.41 -2.39 8.11
C ARG A 52 2.49 -1.36 7.49
N VAL A 53 1.96 -1.67 6.32
CA VAL A 53 1.07 -0.83 5.53
C VAL A 53 -0.28 -1.52 5.46
N PRO A 54 -1.34 -0.95 6.06
CA PRO A 54 -2.69 -1.49 5.91
C PRO A 54 -3.15 -1.43 4.45
N LEU A 55 -3.87 -2.46 3.99
CA LEU A 55 -4.44 -2.50 2.64
C LEU A 55 -5.44 -1.36 2.40
N GLU A 56 -6.20 -0.98 3.43
CA GLU A 56 -7.11 0.17 3.40
C GLU A 56 -6.38 1.46 2.99
N CYS A 57 -5.19 1.71 3.56
CA CYS A 57 -4.40 2.90 3.26
C CYS A 57 -3.90 2.92 1.82
N LEU A 58 -3.58 1.75 1.25
CA LEU A 58 -3.22 1.63 -0.16
C LEU A 58 -4.41 1.92 -1.08
N ARG A 59 -5.60 1.41 -0.73
CA ARG A 59 -6.83 1.69 -1.48
C ARG A 59 -7.20 3.17 -1.44
N GLU A 60 -7.11 3.79 -0.28
CA GLU A 60 -7.33 5.22 -0.12
C GLU A 60 -6.33 6.04 -0.93
N TYR A 61 -5.05 5.68 -0.93
CA TYR A 61 -4.04 6.35 -1.73
C TYR A 61 -4.35 6.29 -3.23
N VAL A 62 -4.75 5.11 -3.74
CA VAL A 62 -5.14 4.96 -5.16
C VAL A 62 -6.41 5.77 -5.46
N ALA A 63 -7.39 5.79 -4.56
CA ALA A 63 -8.62 6.56 -4.74
C ALA A 63 -8.37 8.07 -4.72
N ASP A 64 -7.52 8.57 -3.81
CA ASP A 64 -7.09 9.98 -3.77
C ASP A 64 -6.35 10.34 -5.06
N GLN A 65 -5.46 9.46 -5.53
CA GLN A 65 -4.70 9.72 -6.74
C GLN A 65 -5.56 9.66 -8.01
N LEU A 66 -6.57 8.80 -8.05
CA LEU A 66 -7.58 8.80 -9.11
C LEU A 66 -8.40 10.09 -9.08
N SER A 67 -8.85 10.52 -7.90
CA SER A 67 -9.61 11.77 -7.72
C SER A 67 -8.81 12.99 -8.14
N ARG A 68 -7.49 13.00 -7.87
CA ARG A 68 -6.57 14.05 -8.34
C ARG A 68 -6.39 14.01 -9.86
N ALA A 69 -6.28 12.83 -10.45
CA ALA A 69 -6.16 12.67 -11.90
C ALA A 69 -7.46 13.09 -12.63
N GLU A 70 -8.62 12.78 -12.03
CA GLU A 70 -9.95 13.26 -12.41
C GLU A 70 -10.04 14.78 -12.37
N ALA A 71 -9.67 15.39 -11.24
CA ALA A 71 -9.65 16.84 -11.09
C ALA A 71 -8.66 17.52 -12.05
N ALA A 72 -7.56 16.85 -12.42
CA ALA A 72 -6.58 17.33 -13.39
C ALA A 72 -7.00 17.11 -14.87
N GLY A 73 -8.16 16.49 -15.12
CA GLY A 73 -8.65 16.21 -16.48
C GLY A 73 -7.79 15.21 -17.25
N GLN A 74 -7.08 14.32 -16.54
CA GLN A 74 -6.16 13.33 -17.11
C GLN A 74 -6.79 11.94 -17.31
N VAL A 75 -8.03 11.75 -16.88
CA VAL A 75 -8.81 10.53 -17.17
C VAL A 75 -9.71 10.78 -18.37
N ALA A 76 -9.66 9.82 -19.29
CA ALA A 76 -10.44 9.79 -20.52
C ALA A 76 -11.91 9.41 -20.26
#